data_AF-A0A2U9CXA4-F1
#
_entry.id   AF-A0A2U9CXA4-F1
#
_cell.length_a   1.000
_cell.length_b   1.000
_cell.length_c   1.000
_cell.angle_alpha   90.00
_cell.angle_beta   90.00
_cell.angle_gamma   90.00
#
_symmetry.space_group_name_H-M   'P 1'
#
loop_
_entity.id
_entity.type
_entity.pdbx_description
1 polymer ?
#
loop_
_entity_poly.entity_id
_entity_poly.type
_entity_poly.pdbx_seq_one_letter_code
_entity_poly.pdbx_strand_id
1 'polypeptide(L)'
;MNKLSPLHDKIYCALSGSAADAQTIAEIVNYQLDVHSTEIGEDPQVRSAATLVRNISYKYKEELSAHLIVAGWDRRDGGQVFATLNGLLTRQPFAIGGSGSSYVYGFVDAEYRRGMSKEECQQFVVNTLSLAMNRDGSSGGVAYIVTIDEQGTEEKVILGNDLPTFVDQ
;
A
#
# COMPACT_ATOMS: atom_id res chain seq x y z
N MET A 1 -0.89 -4.12 -14.55
CA MET A 1 -0.13 -4.87 -13.52
C MET A 1 -0.76 -4.56 -12.17
N ASN A 2 -1.10 -5.58 -11.39
CA ASN A 2 -1.49 -5.37 -9.99
C ASN A 2 -0.23 -5.03 -9.19
N LYS A 3 -0.25 -3.90 -8.47
CA LYS A 3 0.87 -3.41 -7.64
C LYS A 3 0.62 -3.64 -6.14
N LEU A 4 -0.44 -4.36 -5.78
CA LEU A 4 -0.74 -4.77 -4.42
C LEU A 4 -0.29 -6.22 -4.26
N SER A 5 0.66 -6.45 -3.36
CA SER A 5 1.22 -7.78 -3.10
C SER A 5 0.91 -8.19 -1.66
N PRO A 6 0.40 -9.41 -1.44
CA PRO A 6 0.23 -9.94 -0.09
C PRO A 6 1.60 -10.21 0.54
N LEU A 7 1.75 -9.82 1.79
CA LEU A 7 2.86 -10.22 2.66
C LEU A 7 2.44 -11.30 3.65
N HIS A 8 1.15 -11.34 4.01
CA HIS A 8 0.48 -12.40 4.77
C HIS A 8 -1.04 -12.21 4.56
N ASP A 9 -1.89 -13.14 5.03
CA ASP A 9 -3.35 -13.11 4.82
C ASP A 9 -4.03 -11.75 5.06
N LYS A 10 -3.61 -10.99 6.09
CA LYS A 10 -4.17 -9.66 6.45
C LYS A 10 -3.15 -8.53 6.36
N ILE A 11 -2.06 -8.72 5.60
CA ILE A 11 -1.00 -7.73 5.44
C ILE A 11 -0.60 -7.65 3.98
N TYR A 12 -0.70 -6.47 3.39
CA TYR A 12 -0.33 -6.21 2.01
C TYR A 12 0.73 -5.11 1.93
N CYS A 13 1.41 -5.05 0.80
CA CYS A 13 2.21 -3.90 0.41
C CYS A 13 1.83 -3.35 -0.96
N ALA A 14 1.92 -2.04 -1.11
CA ALA A 14 1.85 -1.35 -2.39
C ALA A 14 3.27 -1.13 -2.93
N LEU A 15 3.49 -1.51 -4.20
CA LEU A 15 4.79 -1.51 -4.84
C LEU A 15 5.02 -0.27 -5.71
N SER A 16 6.20 0.33 -5.61
CA SER A 16 6.67 1.37 -6.53
C SER A 16 8.19 1.38 -6.67
N GLY A 17 8.70 2.01 -7.73
CA GLY A 17 10.11 1.95 -8.13
C GLY A 17 10.35 0.88 -9.19
N SER A 18 11.55 0.29 -9.19
CA SER A 18 11.90 -0.89 -9.97
C SER A 18 10.95 -2.04 -9.65
N ALA A 19 10.24 -2.53 -10.68
CA ALA A 19 9.27 -3.60 -10.52
C ALA A 19 9.92 -4.88 -9.97
N ALA A 20 11.10 -5.25 -10.50
CA ALA A 20 11.84 -6.43 -10.07
C ALA A 20 12.26 -6.33 -8.60
N ASP A 21 12.80 -5.19 -8.18
CA ASP A 21 13.25 -4.99 -6.81
C ASP A 21 12.07 -5.03 -5.83
N ALA A 22 10.99 -4.31 -6.15
CA ALA A 22 9.82 -4.24 -5.28
C ALA A 22 9.12 -5.60 -5.11
N GLN A 23 9.00 -6.38 -6.19
CA GLN A 23 8.46 -7.73 -6.15
C GLN A 23 9.35 -8.67 -5.33
N THR A 24 10.66 -8.63 -5.56
CA THR A 24 11.62 -9.46 -4.83
C THR A 24 11.56 -9.19 -3.32
N ILE A 25 11.47 -7.93 -2.90
CA ILE A 25 11.33 -7.58 -1.48
C ILE A 25 10.02 -8.17 -0.92
N ALA A 26 8.90 -8.03 -1.63
CA ALA A 26 7.62 -8.54 -1.17
C ALA A 26 7.63 -10.07 -0.99
N GLU A 27 8.20 -10.81 -1.95
CA GLU A 27 8.31 -12.27 -1.91
C GLU A 27 9.20 -12.75 -0.74
N ILE A 28 10.35 -12.10 -0.52
CA ILE A 28 11.24 -12.44 0.61
C ILE A 28 10.53 -12.20 1.94
N VAL A 29 9.83 -11.08 2.09
CA VAL A 29 9.13 -10.75 3.34
C VAL A 29 7.96 -11.69 3.57
N ASN A 30 7.20 -12.03 2.52
CA ASN A 30 6.12 -12.99 2.65
C ASN A 30 6.63 -14.34 3.16
N TYR A 31 7.67 -14.90 2.54
CA TYR A 31 8.29 -16.14 3.01
C TYR A 31 8.76 -16.07 4.47
N GLN A 32 9.42 -14.97 4.87
CA GLN A 32 9.89 -14.80 6.24
C GLN A 32 8.75 -14.71 7.26
N LEU A 33 7.65 -14.04 6.90
CA LEU A 33 6.48 -13.93 7.76
C LEU A 33 5.76 -15.27 7.91
N ASP A 34 5.63 -16.05 6.83
CA ASP A 34 4.97 -17.35 6.86
C ASP A 34 5.72 -18.38 7.72
N VAL A 35 7.06 -18.39 7.62
CA VAL A 35 7.89 -19.22 8.49
C VAL A 35 7.74 -18.78 9.94
N HIS A 36 7.82 -17.48 10.20
CA HIS A 36 7.72 -16.93 11.56
C HIS A 36 6.36 -17.17 12.21
N SER A 37 5.26 -17.00 11.46
CA SER A 37 3.90 -17.23 11.96
C SER A 37 3.66 -18.70 12.28
N THR A 38 4.20 -19.60 11.44
CA THR A 38 4.15 -21.05 11.67
C THR A 38 4.93 -21.46 12.92
N GLU A 39 6.12 -20.90 13.14
CA GLU A 39 6.95 -21.21 14.32
C GLU A 39 6.33 -20.73 15.64
N ILE A 40 5.74 -19.53 15.64
CA ILE A 40 5.11 -18.94 16.83
C ILE A 40 3.70 -19.50 17.06
N GLY A 41 3.02 -19.93 15.99
CA GLY A 41 1.61 -20.32 16.04
C GLY A 41 0.65 -19.14 16.18
N GLU A 42 1.07 -17.94 15.77
CA GLU A 42 0.26 -16.71 15.81
C GLU A 42 0.43 -15.90 14.52
N ASP A 43 -0.63 -15.18 14.14
CA ASP A 43 -0.59 -14.25 13.01
C ASP A 43 0.44 -13.12 13.24
N PRO A 44 1.21 -12.73 12.21
CA PRO A 44 2.22 -11.69 12.35
C PRO A 44 1.59 -10.31 12.59
N GLN A 45 2.31 -9.46 13.33
CA GLN A 45 1.96 -8.05 13.49
C GLN A 45 2.29 -7.26 12.22
N VAL A 46 1.45 -6.28 11.86
CA VAL A 46 1.70 -5.40 10.68
C VAL A 46 3.04 -4.66 10.84
N ARG A 47 3.37 -4.27 12.08
CA ARG A 47 4.65 -3.63 12.40
C ARG A 47 5.84 -4.54 12.14
N SER A 48 5.72 -5.85 12.38
CA SER A 48 6.77 -6.82 12.09
C SER A 48 7.03 -6.91 10.59
N ALA A 49 5.98 -7.05 9.79
CA ALA A 49 6.06 -7.03 8.33
C ALA A 49 6.72 -5.75 7.80
N ALA A 50 6.26 -4.58 8.26
CA ALA A 50 6.83 -3.31 7.84
C ALA A 50 8.29 -3.13 8.27
N THR A 51 8.68 -3.72 9.40
CA THR A 51 10.07 -3.74 9.88
C THR A 51 10.97 -4.60 8.99
N LEU A 52 10.49 -5.75 8.52
CA LEU A 52 11.24 -6.61 7.59
C LEU A 52 11.44 -5.90 6.25
N VAL A 53 10.38 -5.30 5.69
CA VAL A 53 10.47 -4.48 4.47
C VAL A 53 11.51 -3.38 4.64
N ARG A 54 11.42 -2.57 5.72
CA ARG A 54 12.40 -1.52 6.04
C ARG A 54 13.83 -2.07 6.10
N ASN A 55 14.04 -3.20 6.78
CA ASN A 55 15.36 -3.78 6.96
C ASN A 55 16.00 -4.16 5.62
N ILE A 56 15.24 -4.79 4.73
CA ILE A 56 15.73 -5.17 3.40
C ILE A 56 16.00 -3.91 2.58
N SER A 57 15.04 -2.97 2.52
CA SER A 57 15.20 -1.72 1.78
C SER A 57 16.40 -0.89 2.26
N TYR A 58 16.65 -0.83 3.58
CA TYR A 58 17.79 -0.10 4.13
C TYR A 58 19.12 -0.81 3.89
N LYS A 59 19.13 -2.15 4.02
CA LYS A 59 20.33 -2.96 3.83
C LYS A 59 20.88 -2.84 2.40
N TYR A 60 19.99 -2.77 1.41
CA TYR A 60 20.34 -2.71 -0.01
C TYR A 60 19.94 -1.38 -0.65
N LYS A 61 20.01 -0.27 0.11
CA LYS A 61 19.52 1.04 -0.34
C LYS A 61 20.28 1.62 -1.54
N GLU A 62 21.51 1.15 -1.79
CA GLU A 62 22.34 1.60 -2.92
C GLU A 62 22.12 0.72 -4.15
N GLU A 63 21.61 -0.51 -3.97
CA GLU A 63 21.37 -1.49 -5.03
C GLU A 63 19.91 -1.60 -5.45
N LEU A 64 18.97 -1.39 -4.54
CA LEU A 64 17.53 -1.52 -4.78
C LEU A 64 16.87 -0.15 -4.92
N SER A 65 16.04 -0.01 -5.96
CA SER A 65 15.19 1.15 -6.15
C SER A 65 13.74 0.78 -5.94
N ALA A 66 13.32 0.62 -4.67
CA ALA A 66 11.94 0.25 -4.35
C ALA A 66 11.41 1.06 -3.15
N HIS A 67 10.17 1.55 -3.29
CA HIS A 67 9.42 2.15 -2.19
C HIS A 67 8.14 1.38 -1.97
N LEU A 68 7.99 0.84 -0.76
CA LEU A 68 6.84 0.05 -0.36
C LEU A 68 6.05 0.79 0.72
N ILE A 69 4.74 0.71 0.62
CA ILE A 69 3.83 1.08 1.71
C ILE A 69 3.24 -0.22 2.22
N VAL A 70 3.36 -0.48 3.51
CA VAL A 70 2.84 -1.69 4.15
C VAL A 70 1.58 -1.32 4.90
N ALA A 71 0.49 -2.01 4.62
CA ALA A 71 -0.78 -1.83 5.30
C ALA A 71 -1.39 -3.18 5.66
N GLY A 72 -2.14 -3.22 6.76
CA GLY A 72 -2.77 -4.45 7.19
C GLY A 72 -3.57 -4.28 8.46
N TRP A 73 -4.05 -5.40 8.96
CA TRP A 73 -4.76 -5.49 10.23
C TRP A 73 -4.11 -6.56 11.09
N ASP A 74 -3.91 -6.27 12.38
CA ASP A 74 -3.57 -7.27 13.37
C ASP A 74 -4.42 -7.13 14.64
N ARG A 75 -4.44 -8.18 15.46
CA ARG A 75 -5.28 -8.24 16.66
C ARG A 75 -4.86 -7.26 17.76
N ARG A 76 -3.64 -6.72 17.70
CA ARG A 76 -3.05 -5.92 18.77
C ARG A 76 -3.35 -4.44 18.59
N ASP A 77 -3.10 -3.93 17.38
CA ASP A 77 -3.10 -2.50 17.06
C ASP A 77 -4.15 -2.16 15.98
N GLY A 78 -4.89 -3.14 15.48
CA GLY A 78 -5.93 -3.00 14.47
C GLY A 78 -5.36 -2.63 13.10
N GLY A 79 -6.09 -1.80 12.36
CA GLY A 79 -5.69 -1.29 11.05
C GLY A 79 -4.49 -0.34 11.13
N GLN A 80 -3.47 -0.58 10.32
CA GLN A 80 -2.22 0.17 10.35
C GLN A 80 -1.68 0.42 8.94
N VAL A 81 -1.06 1.58 8.75
CA VAL A 81 -0.34 1.96 7.52
C VAL A 81 1.07 2.44 7.89
N PHE A 82 2.07 1.87 7.23
CA PHE A 82 3.48 2.20 7.38
C PHE A 82 4.11 2.57 6.04
N ALA A 83 4.75 3.73 5.99
CA ALA A 83 5.63 4.11 4.89
C ALA A 83 7.07 3.71 5.21
N THR A 84 7.75 3.00 4.28
CA THR A 84 9.14 2.53 4.47
C THR A 84 10.19 3.32 3.67
N LEU A 85 9.89 4.58 3.34
CA LEU A 85 10.69 5.39 2.43
C LEU A 85 12.10 5.66 2.99
N ASN A 86 13.13 5.50 2.15
CA ASN A 86 14.54 5.69 2.50
C ASN A 86 15.02 4.92 3.75
N GLY A 87 14.42 3.76 4.03
CA GLY A 87 14.76 2.95 5.21
C GLY A 87 14.28 3.52 6.55
N LEU A 88 13.46 4.57 6.52
CA LEU A 88 12.68 5.00 7.67
C LEU A 88 11.43 4.13 7.80
N LEU A 89 10.83 4.10 9.00
CA LEU A 89 9.57 3.41 9.24
C LEU A 89 8.64 4.35 9.99
N THR A 90 7.63 4.86 9.29
CA THR A 90 6.70 5.85 9.84
C THR A 90 5.28 5.34 9.76
N ARG A 91 4.59 5.26 10.90
CA ARG A 91 3.14 4.99 10.95
C ARG A 91 2.39 6.28 10.60
N GLN A 92 1.46 6.21 9.66
CA GLN A 92 0.69 7.36 9.21
C GLN A 92 -0.80 7.02 9.14
N PRO A 93 -1.72 8.01 9.19
CA PRO A 93 -3.15 7.77 8.97
C PRO A 93 -3.45 7.33 7.53
N PHE A 94 -2.69 7.86 6.57
CA PHE A 94 -2.64 7.44 5.18
C PHE A 94 -1.21 7.66 4.65
N ALA A 95 -0.86 7.01 3.55
CA ALA A 95 0.39 7.23 2.84
C ALA A 95 0.17 7.15 1.33
N ILE A 96 0.87 8.01 0.58
CA ILE A 96 0.88 8.00 -0.89
C ILE A 96 2.33 7.90 -1.38
N GLY A 97 2.52 7.28 -2.54
CA GLY A 97 3.84 7.04 -3.12
C GLY A 97 3.80 6.83 -4.63
N GLY A 98 4.98 6.76 -5.26
CA GLY A 98 5.13 6.68 -6.72
C GLY A 98 5.08 8.06 -7.40
N SER A 99 5.32 8.09 -8.71
CA SER A 99 5.39 9.33 -9.52
C SER A 99 4.10 10.17 -9.45
N GLY A 100 2.94 9.51 -9.41
CA GLY A 100 1.63 10.16 -9.38
C GLY A 100 1.31 10.88 -8.06
N SER A 101 2.01 10.54 -6.98
CA SER A 101 1.73 11.11 -5.64
C SER A 101 1.91 12.64 -5.59
N SER A 102 2.87 13.18 -6.35
CA SER A 102 3.16 14.62 -6.40
C SER A 102 1.97 15.48 -6.83
N TYR A 103 1.04 14.93 -7.62
CA TYR A 103 -0.11 15.66 -8.16
C TYR A 103 -1.30 15.73 -7.21
N VAL A 104 -1.31 14.93 -6.15
CA VAL A 104 -2.49 14.73 -5.29
C VAL A 104 -2.28 15.12 -3.83
N TYR A 105 -1.10 15.61 -3.43
CA TYR A 105 -0.86 16.09 -2.05
C TYR A 105 -1.92 17.07 -1.56
N GLY A 106 -2.25 18.10 -2.34
CA GLY A 106 -3.26 19.08 -1.96
C GLY A 106 -4.67 18.48 -1.83
N PHE A 107 -5.00 17.48 -2.64
CA PHE A 107 -6.30 16.78 -2.56
C PHE A 107 -6.39 15.92 -1.32
N VAL A 108 -5.38 15.08 -1.05
CA VAL A 108 -5.41 14.17 0.10
C VAL A 108 -5.41 14.93 1.43
N ASP A 109 -4.69 16.05 1.50
CA ASP A 109 -4.65 16.90 2.70
C ASP A 109 -6.01 17.59 2.97
N ALA A 110 -6.73 17.97 1.90
CA ALA A 110 -8.04 18.64 2.02
C ALA A 110 -9.18 17.66 2.30
N GLU A 111 -9.16 16.48 1.67
CA GLU A 111 -10.30 15.55 1.69
C GLU A 111 -10.21 14.47 2.77
N TYR A 112 -9.00 14.19 3.29
CA TYR A 112 -8.85 13.19 4.35
C TYR A 112 -9.60 13.62 5.62
N ARG A 113 -10.42 12.72 6.15
CA ARG A 113 -11.12 12.89 7.42
C ARG A 113 -10.85 11.71 8.33
N ARG A 114 -10.55 11.99 9.59
CA ARG A 114 -10.40 10.94 10.61
C ARG A 114 -11.75 10.27 10.85
N GLY A 115 -11.75 8.93 10.90
CA GLY A 115 -12.95 8.15 11.19
C GLY A 115 -13.89 7.94 10.00
N MET A 116 -13.35 8.01 8.78
CA MET A 116 -14.08 7.61 7.56
C MET A 116 -14.59 6.16 7.66
N SER A 117 -15.78 5.91 7.10
CA SER A 117 -16.29 4.56 6.89
C SER A 117 -15.47 3.80 5.85
N LYS A 118 -15.69 2.48 5.76
CA LYS A 118 -15.08 1.63 4.73
C LYS A 118 -15.33 2.18 3.32
N GLU A 119 -16.56 2.56 3.03
CA GLU A 119 -16.99 3.09 1.73
C GLU A 119 -16.39 4.47 1.46
N GLU A 120 -16.33 5.34 2.47
CA GLU A 120 -15.69 6.66 2.36
C GLU A 120 -14.18 6.51 2.07
N CYS A 121 -13.49 5.59 2.75
CA CYS A 121 -12.08 5.28 2.50
C CYS A 121 -11.88 4.73 1.08
N GLN A 122 -12.72 3.80 0.62
CA GLN A 122 -12.65 3.27 -0.74
C GLN A 122 -12.82 4.40 -1.76
N GLN A 123 -13.83 5.27 -1.60
CA GLN A 123 -14.05 6.39 -2.51
C GLN A 123 -12.89 7.39 -2.48
N PHE A 124 -12.33 7.69 -1.30
CA PHE A 124 -11.17 8.56 -1.15
C PHE A 124 -9.95 8.04 -1.92
N VAL A 125 -9.65 6.74 -1.82
CA VAL A 125 -8.56 6.10 -2.56
C VAL A 125 -8.81 6.14 -4.07
N VAL A 126 -10.03 5.82 -4.51
CA VAL A 126 -10.39 5.82 -5.94
C VAL A 126 -10.30 7.22 -6.55
N ASN A 127 -10.81 8.23 -5.86
CA ASN A 127 -10.69 9.62 -6.31
C ASN A 127 -9.23 10.04 -6.41
N THR A 128 -8.42 9.71 -5.39
CA THR A 128 -6.98 10.01 -5.36
C THR A 128 -6.25 9.37 -6.55
N LEU A 129 -6.47 8.08 -6.80
CA LEU A 129 -5.85 7.37 -7.92
C LEU A 129 -6.30 7.96 -9.26
N SER A 130 -7.58 8.25 -9.41
CA SER A 130 -8.15 8.81 -10.65
C SER A 130 -7.57 10.19 -10.96
N LEU A 131 -7.45 11.07 -9.96
CA LEU A 131 -6.80 12.38 -10.12
C LEU A 131 -5.32 12.24 -10.50
N ALA A 132 -4.58 11.33 -9.85
CA ALA A 132 -3.18 11.09 -10.16
C ALA A 132 -2.99 10.54 -11.58
N MET A 133 -3.80 9.56 -12.00
CA MET A 133 -3.74 8.93 -13.33
C MET A 133 -4.08 9.92 -14.46
N ASN A 134 -4.94 10.91 -14.20
CA ASN A 134 -5.26 11.95 -15.20
C ASN A 134 -4.11 12.96 -15.40
N ARG A 135 -3.16 13.06 -14.46
CA ARG A 135 -2.07 14.07 -14.50
C ARG A 135 -0.69 13.47 -14.72
N ASP A 136 -0.43 12.25 -14.24
CA ASP A 136 0.86 11.58 -14.34
C ASP A 136 0.90 10.65 -15.56
N GLY A 137 1.79 10.94 -16.53
CA GLY A 137 1.98 10.10 -17.72
C GLY A 137 2.52 8.69 -17.43
N SER A 138 3.04 8.43 -16.23
CA SER A 138 3.49 7.10 -15.79
C SER A 138 2.41 6.29 -15.06
N SER A 139 1.24 6.88 -14.82
CA SER A 139 0.13 6.28 -14.08
C SER A 139 -1.10 6.15 -14.97
N GLY A 140 -1.74 4.98 -14.99
CA GLY A 140 -2.90 4.73 -15.85
C GLY A 140 -3.42 3.30 -15.76
N GLY A 141 -4.46 3.00 -16.55
CA GLY A 141 -5.11 1.69 -16.59
C GLY A 141 -6.30 1.58 -15.64
N VAL A 142 -6.21 0.71 -14.64
CA VAL A 142 -7.30 0.35 -13.72
C VAL A 142 -6.86 0.56 -12.28
N ALA A 143 -7.79 0.81 -11.36
CA ALA A 143 -7.50 0.91 -9.94
C ALA A 143 -7.70 -0.45 -9.25
N TYR A 144 -6.64 -0.98 -8.66
CA TYR A 144 -6.71 -2.14 -7.76
C TYR A 144 -6.88 -1.63 -6.33
N ILE A 145 -7.80 -2.25 -5.58
CA ILE A 145 -8.09 -1.89 -4.19
C ILE A 145 -8.13 -3.17 -3.38
N VAL A 146 -7.48 -3.16 -2.23
CA VAL A 146 -7.61 -4.20 -1.22
C VAL A 146 -8.09 -3.54 0.06
N THR A 147 -9.20 -4.02 0.60
CA THR A 147 -9.71 -3.61 1.91
C THR A 147 -9.41 -4.71 2.91
N ILE A 148 -8.85 -4.34 4.06
CA ILE A 148 -8.39 -5.28 5.07
C ILE A 148 -9.03 -4.91 6.40
N ASP A 149 -9.68 -5.88 7.05
CA ASP A 149 -10.33 -5.73 8.34
C ASP A 149 -10.11 -6.96 9.23
N GLU A 150 -10.81 -7.01 10.37
CA GLU A 150 -10.70 -8.13 11.29
C GLU A 150 -11.24 -9.44 10.68
N GLN A 151 -12.17 -9.37 9.72
CA GLN A 151 -12.80 -10.52 9.10
C GLN A 151 -11.93 -11.10 7.98
N GLY A 152 -11.20 -10.27 7.24
CA GLY A 152 -10.31 -10.72 6.17
C GLY A 152 -9.95 -9.63 5.19
N THR A 153 -9.82 -10.04 3.92
CA THR A 153 -9.44 -9.16 2.81
C THR A 153 -10.48 -9.21 1.69
N GLU A 154 -10.75 -8.05 1.11
CA GLU A 154 -11.65 -7.88 -0.03
C GLU A 154 -10.88 -7.16 -1.15
N GLU A 155 -10.67 -7.85 -2.27
CA GLU A 155 -10.01 -7.29 -3.45
C GLU A 155 -11.04 -6.81 -4.47
N LYS A 156 -10.80 -5.61 -5.03
CA LYS A 156 -11.63 -5.01 -6.09
C LYS A 156 -10.74 -4.45 -7.20
N VAL A 157 -11.27 -4.47 -8.41
CA VAL A 157 -10.68 -3.79 -9.57
C VAL A 157 -11.73 -2.87 -10.16
N ILE A 158 -11.40 -1.59 -10.31
CA ILE A 158 -12.23 -0.59 -10.98
C ILE A 158 -11.63 -0.34 -12.36
N LEU A 159 -12.39 -0.65 -13.40
CA LEU A 159 -11.95 -0.50 -14.78
C LEU A 159 -11.84 0.98 -15.13
N GLY A 160 -11.00 1.32 -16.11
CA GLY A 160 -10.75 2.72 -16.48
C GLY A 160 -12.00 3.52 -16.84
N ASN A 161 -12.99 2.87 -17.47
CA ASN A 161 -14.27 3.49 -17.83
C ASN A 161 -15.20 3.72 -16.63
N ASP A 162 -14.95 3.04 -15.51
CA ASP A 162 -15.74 3.14 -14.28
C ASP A 162 -15.04 4.04 -13.24
N LEU A 163 -13.86 4.57 -13.56
CA LEU A 163 -13.16 5.53 -12.71
C LEU A 163 -13.88 6.89 -12.72
N PRO A 164 -13.96 7.58 -11.57
CA PRO A 164 -14.50 8.93 -11.50
C PRO A 164 -13.80 9.88 -12.48
N THR A 165 -14.62 10.62 -13.20
CA THR A 165 -14.18 11.73 -14.05
C THR A 165 -14.27 13.05 -13.27
N PHE A 166 -13.38 13.98 -13.62
CA PHE A 166 -13.33 15.32 -13.03
C PHE A 166 -13.41 16.36 -14.15
N VAL A 167 -12.79 17.53 -13.98
CA VAL A 167 -12.94 18.69 -14.87
C VAL A 167 -12.52 18.43 -16.33
N ASP A 168 -11.58 17.53 -16.57
CA ASP A 168 -10.93 17.35 -17.89
C ASP A 168 -11.61 16.29 -18.79
N GLN A 169 -12.82 15.82 -18.46
CA GLN A 169 -13.58 14.87 -19.29
C GLN A 169 -15.06 15.23 -19.40
#